data_AF-A0A256GI61-F1
#
_entry.id   AF-A0A256GI61-F1
#
_cell.length_a   1.000
_cell.length_b   1.000
_cell.length_c   1.000
_cell.angle_alpha   90.00
_cell.angle_beta   90.00
_cell.angle_gamma   90.00
#
_symmetry.space_group_name_H-M   'P 1'
#
loop_
_entity.id
_entity.type
_entity.pdbx_description
1 polymer ?
#
loop_
_entity_poly.entity_id
_entity_poly.type
_entity_poly.pdbx_seq_one_letter_code
_entity_poly.pdbx_strand_id
1 'polypeptide(L)'
;MPKRIKYSPEGVYVSRPGYDVETASLDKMSMFPGMGVMAQVLDGSVTLGAGGSQDFTITNPAGKLPYVILNSTGGEHPDRDTFCAEVNPPYNYVRIRNAVGQPTRTIRFAALIDNT
;
A
#
# COMPACT_ATOMS: atom_id res chain seq x y z
N MET A 1 -0.90 21.52 -4.69
CA MET A 1 0.22 20.60 -4.37
C MET A 1 0.27 19.54 -5.45
N PRO A 2 1.45 19.18 -5.99
CA PRO A 2 1.54 18.12 -6.99
C PRO A 2 0.98 16.83 -6.40
N LYS A 3 0.02 16.20 -7.08
CA LYS A 3 -0.50 14.89 -6.66
C LYS A 3 0.63 13.89 -6.81
N ARG A 4 0.91 13.12 -5.76
CA ARG A 4 2.00 12.14 -5.77
C ARG A 4 1.57 10.71 -5.98
N ILE A 5 0.26 10.45 -5.90
CA ILE A 5 -0.36 9.14 -6.03
C ILE A 5 -1.64 9.30 -6.86
N LYS A 6 -1.83 8.45 -7.86
CA LYS A 6 -3.05 8.34 -8.66
C LYS A 6 -3.57 6.91 -8.60
N TYR A 7 -4.85 6.79 -8.29
CA TYR A 7 -5.59 5.54 -8.39
C TYR A 7 -6.30 5.51 -9.74
N SER A 8 -6.18 4.40 -10.47
CA SER A 8 -6.86 4.18 -11.74
C SER A 8 -7.31 2.72 -11.86
N PRO A 9 -8.30 2.40 -12.71
CA PRO A 9 -8.65 1.02 -13.02
C PRO A 9 -7.47 0.18 -13.52
N GLU A 10 -6.47 0.81 -14.14
CA GLU A 10 -5.29 0.17 -14.72
C GLU A 10 -4.16 -0.06 -13.70
N GLY A 11 -4.26 0.53 -12.50
CA GLY A 11 -3.27 0.40 -11.42
C GLY A 11 -3.05 1.67 -10.61
N VAL A 12 -2.10 1.59 -9.67
CA VAL A 12 -1.69 2.72 -8.82
C VAL A 12 -0.37 3.29 -9.31
N TYR A 13 -0.36 4.59 -9.60
CA TYR A 13 0.84 5.32 -10.02
C TYR A 13 1.38 6.16 -8.87
N VAL A 14 2.71 6.21 -8.72
CA VAL A 14 3.42 7.00 -7.71
C VAL A 14 4.52 7.81 -8.37
N SER A 15 4.63 9.11 -8.03
CA SER A 15 5.67 9.99 -8.56
C SER A 15 6.80 10.28 -7.55
N ARG A 16 7.99 10.53 -8.09
CA ARG A 16 9.14 11.04 -7.32
C ARG A 16 8.82 12.40 -6.68
N PRO A 17 9.47 12.76 -5.55
CA PRO A 17 9.38 14.11 -5.00
C PRO A 17 9.70 15.17 -6.06
N GLY A 18 8.88 16.22 -6.15
CA GLY A 18 9.02 17.30 -7.14
C GLY A 18 8.26 17.09 -8.46
N TYR A 19 7.64 15.92 -8.69
CA TYR A 19 6.90 15.62 -9.92
C TYR A 19 5.42 15.34 -9.63
N ASP A 20 4.54 15.80 -10.51
CA ASP A 20 3.10 15.47 -10.48
C ASP A 20 2.84 14.10 -11.12
N VAL A 21 2.02 13.28 -10.46
CA VAL A 21 1.72 11.89 -10.85
C VAL A 21 0.94 11.80 -12.16
N GLU A 22 0.11 12.78 -12.50
CA GLU A 22 -0.66 12.76 -13.75
C GLU A 22 0.30 12.91 -14.93
N THR A 23 1.18 13.92 -14.89
CA THR A 23 2.21 14.13 -15.92
C THR A 23 3.26 13.02 -15.93
N ALA A 24 3.76 12.63 -14.76
CA ALA A 24 4.80 11.61 -14.63
C ALA A 24 4.36 10.22 -15.12
N SER A 25 3.07 9.89 -14.97
CA SER A 25 2.52 8.63 -15.43
C SER A 25 2.42 8.55 -16.95
N LEU A 26 2.12 9.67 -17.62
CA LEU A 26 2.04 9.77 -19.08
C LEU A 26 3.42 9.63 -19.74
N ASP A 27 4.44 10.27 -19.17
CA ASP A 27 5.79 10.30 -19.76
C ASP A 27 6.72 9.17 -19.30
N LYS A 28 6.24 8.26 -18.42
CA LYS A 28 7.06 7.20 -17.76
C LYS A 28 8.30 7.73 -17.00
N MET A 29 8.40 9.03 -16.79
CA MET A 29 9.63 9.68 -16.33
C MET A 29 9.90 9.55 -14.83
N SER A 30 8.90 9.14 -14.02
CA SER A 30 9.01 9.23 -12.55
C SER A 30 8.51 8.02 -11.75
N MET A 31 8.44 6.83 -12.34
CA MET A 31 8.37 5.58 -11.56
C MET A 31 9.78 5.28 -11.01
N PHE A 32 9.89 4.60 -9.86
CA PHE A 32 11.20 4.11 -9.42
C PHE A 32 11.78 3.20 -10.53
N PRO A 33 13.05 3.38 -10.95
CA PRO A 33 13.63 2.60 -12.04
C PRO A 33 13.55 1.10 -11.74
N GLY A 34 13.09 0.31 -12.71
CA GLY A 34 12.97 -1.15 -12.57
C GLY A 34 11.69 -1.65 -11.89
N MET A 35 10.76 -0.77 -11.49
CA MET A 35 9.43 -1.22 -11.06
C MET A 35 8.58 -1.61 -12.27
N GLY A 36 8.17 -2.88 -12.31
CA GLY A 36 7.19 -3.38 -13.26
C GLY A 36 5.80 -2.78 -13.06
N VAL A 37 4.87 -3.15 -13.94
CA VAL A 37 3.45 -2.78 -13.77
C VAL A 37 2.93 -3.49 -12.53
N MET A 38 2.37 -2.71 -11.60
CA MET A 38 1.85 -3.22 -10.34
C MET A 38 0.37 -3.55 -10.49
N ALA A 39 0.00 -4.83 -10.32
CA ALA A 39 -1.38 -5.27 -10.25
C ALA A 39 -1.91 -5.09 -8.83
N GLN A 40 -3.06 -4.42 -8.68
CA GLN A 40 -3.79 -4.41 -7.41
C GLN A 40 -4.45 -5.77 -7.21
N VAL A 41 -4.10 -6.46 -6.13
CA VAL A 41 -4.63 -7.79 -5.81
C VAL A 41 -5.61 -7.78 -4.65
N LEU A 42 -5.61 -6.68 -3.87
CA LEU A 42 -6.51 -6.49 -2.75
C LEU A 42 -6.58 -5.01 -2.39
N ASP A 43 -7.76 -4.55 -1.99
CA ASP A 43 -7.98 -3.31 -1.28
C ASP A 43 -9.06 -3.49 -0.20
N GLY A 44 -9.03 -2.63 0.81
CA GLY A 44 -10.00 -2.71 1.89
C GLY A 44 -9.77 -1.70 3.00
N SER A 45 -10.57 -1.86 4.05
CA SER A 45 -10.43 -1.09 5.28
C SER A 45 -10.68 -1.95 6.50
N VAL A 46 -9.95 -1.68 7.58
CA VAL A 46 -10.09 -2.39 8.85
C VAL A 46 -10.05 -1.41 10.01
N THR A 47 -10.91 -1.64 11.01
CA THR A 47 -10.87 -0.86 12.27
C THR A 47 -10.24 -1.70 13.35
N LEU A 48 -9.10 -1.25 13.87
CA LEU A 48 -8.31 -1.99 14.85
C LEU A 48 -8.14 -1.16 16.12
N GLY A 49 -8.37 -1.79 17.28
CA GLY A 49 -7.99 -1.24 18.58
C GLY A 49 -6.48 -1.26 18.81
N ALA A 50 -6.03 -0.73 19.95
CA ALA A 50 -4.62 -0.73 20.34
C ALA A 50 -4.04 -2.15 20.35
N GLY A 51 -2.91 -2.37 19.67
CA GLY A 51 -2.27 -3.68 19.57
C GLY A 51 -3.00 -4.70 18.69
N GLY A 52 -4.12 -4.34 18.06
CA GLY A 52 -4.89 -5.23 17.20
C GLY A 52 -4.20 -5.48 15.85
N SER A 53 -4.45 -6.66 15.28
CA SER A 53 -4.03 -7.01 13.93
C SER A 53 -5.08 -7.87 13.23
N GLN A 54 -5.09 -7.81 11.91
CA GLN A 54 -5.94 -8.66 11.07
C GLN A 54 -5.22 -9.06 9.78
N ASP A 55 -5.38 -10.31 9.40
CA ASP A 55 -4.79 -10.88 8.18
C ASP A 55 -5.80 -10.85 7.04
N PHE A 56 -5.31 -10.51 5.86
CA PHE A 56 -6.07 -10.53 4.62
C PHE A 56 -5.34 -11.36 3.58
N THR A 57 -6.00 -12.39 3.07
CA THR A 57 -5.46 -13.25 2.04
C THR A 57 -5.35 -12.51 0.71
N ILE A 58 -4.25 -12.72 -0.02
CA ILE A 58 -4.03 -12.18 -1.36
C ILE A 58 -3.68 -13.31 -2.33
N THR A 59 -4.12 -13.19 -3.57
CA THR A 59 -3.73 -14.10 -4.66
C THR A 59 -2.35 -13.70 -5.17
N ASN A 60 -1.33 -14.51 -4.87
CA ASN A 60 0.06 -14.29 -5.27
C ASN A 60 0.73 -15.58 -5.75
N PRO A 61 0.35 -16.11 -6.92
CA PRO A 61 0.87 -17.39 -7.41
C PRO A 61 2.39 -17.36 -7.67
N ALA A 62 2.95 -16.16 -7.94
CA ALA A 62 4.37 -15.98 -8.19
C ALA A 62 5.22 -15.85 -6.91
N GLY A 63 4.60 -15.75 -5.72
CA GLY A 63 5.31 -15.60 -4.45
C GLY A 63 6.19 -14.33 -4.39
N LYS A 64 5.79 -13.26 -5.08
CA LYS A 64 6.53 -12.00 -5.10
C LYS A 64 6.24 -11.16 -3.86
N LEU A 65 7.20 -10.34 -3.42
CA LEU A 65 6.97 -9.42 -2.30
C LEU A 65 5.88 -8.37 -2.68
N PRO A 66 4.76 -8.29 -1.96
CA PRO A 66 3.73 -7.30 -2.22
C PRO A 66 4.14 -5.93 -1.70
N TYR A 67 3.70 -4.89 -2.41
CA TYR A 67 3.78 -3.51 -1.98
C TYR A 67 2.46 -3.13 -1.33
N VAL A 68 2.48 -2.71 -0.07
CA VAL A 68 1.28 -2.35 0.67
C VAL A 68 1.24 -0.85 0.88
N ILE A 69 0.17 -0.23 0.39
CA ILE A 69 -0.13 1.17 0.61
C ILE A 69 -1.09 1.23 1.79
N LEU A 70 -0.80 2.11 2.74
CA LEU A 70 -1.59 2.30 3.96
C LEU A 70 -1.96 3.76 4.13
N ASN A 71 -3.19 3.99 4.58
CA ASN A 71 -3.63 5.30 5.01
C ASN A 71 -4.61 5.16 6.17
N SER A 72 -4.53 6.04 7.16
CA SER A 72 -5.55 6.17 8.18
C SER A 72 -6.67 7.09 7.68
N THR A 73 -7.92 6.86 8.07
CA THR A 73 -9.00 7.82 7.79
C THR A 73 -8.80 9.15 8.52
N GLY A 74 -7.99 9.17 9.59
CA GLY A 74 -7.57 10.39 10.29
C GLY A 74 -6.45 11.18 9.59
N GLY A 75 -5.89 10.64 8.50
CA GLY A 75 -4.82 11.28 7.73
C GLY A 75 -3.41 11.06 8.29
N GLU A 76 -3.24 10.26 9.34
CA GLU A 76 -1.93 9.89 9.87
C GLU A 76 -1.15 9.02 8.87
N HIS A 77 0.17 9.18 8.88
CA HIS A 77 1.07 8.36 8.08
C HIS A 77 1.40 7.04 8.77
N PRO A 78 1.48 5.93 8.02
CA PRO A 78 1.89 4.64 8.56
C PRO A 78 3.34 4.69 9.02
N ASP A 79 3.60 4.08 10.18
CA ASP A 79 4.93 3.88 10.75
C ASP A 79 4.93 2.55 11.52
N ARG A 80 6.10 1.91 11.64
CA ARG A 80 6.26 0.64 12.35
C ARG A 80 5.76 0.71 13.80
N ASP A 81 5.89 1.87 14.45
CA ASP A 81 5.48 2.08 15.84
C ASP A 81 4.08 2.70 15.98
N THR A 82 3.38 2.94 14.87
CA THR A 82 2.00 3.45 14.85
C THR A 82 1.03 2.43 14.26
N PHE A 83 1.05 2.25 12.95
CA PHE A 83 0.29 1.25 12.24
C PHE A 83 1.01 0.90 10.95
N CYS A 84 1.05 -0.39 10.65
CA CYS A 84 1.90 -0.92 9.61
C CYS A 84 1.27 -2.13 8.94
N ALA A 85 1.91 -2.55 7.85
CA ALA A 85 1.63 -3.81 7.19
C ALA A 85 2.81 -4.74 7.41
N GLU A 86 2.50 -5.99 7.72
CA GLU A 86 3.47 -7.07 7.82
C GLU A 86 3.15 -8.09 6.72
N VAL A 87 4.20 -8.51 6.00
CA VAL A 87 4.12 -9.53 4.94
C VAL A 87 5.29 -10.47 5.12
N ASN A 88 5.05 -11.77 4.98
CA ASN A 88 6.07 -12.79 5.16
C ASN A 88 5.93 -13.84 4.05
N PRO A 89 7.01 -14.52 3.64
CA PRO A 89 6.92 -15.68 2.75
C PRO A 89 5.85 -16.68 3.27
N PRO A 90 4.99 -17.23 2.40
CA PRO A 90 5.04 -17.21 0.94
C PRO A 90 4.35 -15.98 0.28
N TYR A 91 4.12 -14.91 1.04
CA TYR A 91 3.51 -13.65 0.59
C TYR A 91 2.09 -13.80 0.03
N ASN A 92 1.32 -14.69 0.63
CA ASN A 92 -0.08 -14.95 0.31
C ASN A 92 -1.06 -14.24 1.26
N TYR A 93 -0.56 -13.39 2.16
CA TYR A 93 -1.38 -12.53 2.99
C TYR A 93 -0.69 -11.19 3.24
N VAL A 94 -1.50 -10.21 3.62
CA VAL A 94 -1.06 -8.96 4.22
C VAL A 94 -1.69 -8.87 5.60
N ARG A 95 -0.87 -8.67 6.63
CA ARG A 95 -1.34 -8.39 7.99
C ARG A 95 -1.35 -6.88 8.20
N ILE A 96 -2.49 -6.33 8.56
CA ILE A 96 -2.62 -4.93 8.98
C ILE A 96 -2.58 -4.89 10.50
N ARG A 97 -1.75 -4.01 11.06
CA ARG A 97 -1.54 -3.90 12.50
C ARG A 97 -1.67 -2.47 12.97
N ASN A 98 -2.29 -2.30 14.13
CA ASN A 98 -2.22 -1.09 14.93
C ASN A 98 -1.33 -1.37 16.15
N ALA A 99 -0.31 -0.55 16.37
CA ALA A 99 0.69 -0.80 17.41
C ALA A 99 0.08 -0.66 18.81
N VAL A 100 0.79 -1.23 19.80
CA VAL A 100 0.37 -1.12 21.21
C VAL A 100 0.46 0.33 21.65
N GLY A 101 -0.53 0.79 22.44
CA GLY A 101 -0.58 2.17 22.95
C GLY A 101 -1.14 3.20 21.94
N GLN A 102 -1.49 2.78 20.74
CA GLN A 102 -2.09 3.64 19.71
C GLN A 102 -3.61 3.67 19.82
N PRO A 103 -4.28 4.80 19.50
CA PRO A 103 -5.74 4.87 19.49
C PRO A 103 -6.34 3.90 18.47
N THR A 104 -7.61 3.51 18.72
CA THR A 104 -8.42 2.79 17.74
C THR A 104 -8.52 3.62 16.46
N ARG A 105 -8.27 2.98 15.31
CA ARG A 105 -8.23 3.67 14.02
C ARG A 105 -8.79 2.79 12.90
N THR A 106 -9.33 3.45 11.88
CA THR A 106 -9.71 2.81 10.62
C THR A 106 -8.60 2.98 9.61
N ILE A 107 -7.97 1.88 9.22
CA ILE A 107 -6.85 1.81 8.29
C ILE A 107 -7.40 1.35 6.94
N ARG A 108 -7.22 2.17 5.91
CA ARG A 108 -7.42 1.80 4.51
C ARG A 108 -6.12 1.27 3.95
N PHE A 109 -6.22 0.25 3.12
CA PHE A 109 -5.05 -0.37 2.53
C PHE A 109 -5.31 -0.86 1.12
N ALA A 110 -4.23 -0.98 0.35
CA ALA A 110 -4.20 -1.69 -0.93
C ALA A 110 -2.89 -2.48 -1.03
N ALA A 111 -2.99 -3.71 -1.51
CA ALA A 111 -1.84 -4.56 -1.79
C ALA A 111 -1.64 -4.67 -3.30
N LEU A 112 -0.40 -4.45 -3.72
CA LEU A 112 0.02 -4.47 -5.11
C LEU A 112 1.10 -5.53 -5.30
N ILE A 113 1.05 -6.26 -6.42
CA ILE A 113 2.06 -7.24 -6.80
C ILE A 113 2.63 -6.86 -8.16
N ASP A 114 3.94 -6.99 -8.29
CA ASP A 114 4.60 -6.81 -9.57
C ASP A 114 4.15 -7.89 -10.57
N ASN A 115 3.50 -7.48 -11.65
CA ASN A 115 2.91 -8.34 -12.66
C ASN A 115 3.86 -8.68 -13.82
N THR A 116 5.14 -8.35 -13.69
CA THR A 116 6.17 -8.63 -14.73
C THR A 116 6.82 -10.01 -14.64
#